data_AF-A0A934JQQ5-F1
#
_entry.id   AF-A0A934JQQ5-F1
#
_cell.length_a   1.000
_cell.length_b   1.000
_cell.length_c   1.000
_cell.angle_alpha   90.00
_cell.angle_beta   90.00
_cell.angle_gamma   90.00
#
_symmetry.space_group_name_H-M   'P 1'
#
loop_
_entity.id
_entity.type
_entity.pdbx_description
1 polymer ?
#
loop_
_entity_poly.entity_id
_entity_poly.type
_entity_poly.pdbx_seq_one_letter_code
_entity_poly.pdbx_strand_id
1 'polypeptide(L)'
;MPTRHLPNDPSLEHLKNEARTLQRQVRAGTAEALEAVRELHPSPGEPTTFRLADAQLVVARGYGFPSWPRLRRHLETIARYSRSPHKQPVGGPLNGPADLADEFLRLACLTYGGDERARHQRARELLAEHPQIARATIYTMAAVGDVAAARALLAADPSQAGREGGPYAWEPLLYLAYSRLDSTQMRHSPLDVARMLLGRGAHPNAGYLWEGLTSPFTALTGAFGGGEDAVNQPPHRHAMELARLLLEAGADPNDSQALYNRQFNPVNDHLELLFEYGLGRGDGGPWHARLAPAHPTPQQMIEDQLLWAVHSNMVERVHLLLRHVVHVDGHGTEHPALGRRSAHEIAVRHGNTEIAELLLEAGATPVPLDLVQSFLAACMRADRAAVDELLAADPTLTMQAVAAAPERVIQAAELGRLAAVRLMAELGFDVNVIRRTSALHRAAYAGDLEMAKLLLELGADPGGRDTEFDATPLGWAQHNQQHEVAEYLAERTP
;
A
#
# COMPACT_ATOMS: atom_id res chain seq x y z
N MET A 1 13.35 11.64 -18.10
CA MET A 1 12.99 10.99 -16.83
C MET A 1 13.27 12.00 -15.71
N PRO A 2 12.44 12.08 -14.66
CA PRO A 2 12.76 12.90 -13.50
C PRO A 2 14.11 12.46 -12.92
N THR A 3 14.95 13.42 -12.53
CA THR A 3 16.26 13.15 -11.91
C THR A 3 16.18 13.21 -10.39
N ARG A 4 15.02 13.59 -9.84
CA ARG A 4 14.75 13.78 -8.41
C ARG A 4 13.34 13.35 -8.07
N HIS A 5 13.16 12.84 -6.84
CA HIS A 5 11.86 12.57 -6.25
C HIS A 5 11.51 13.65 -5.24
N LEU A 6 10.26 14.10 -5.22
CA LEU A 6 9.78 15.00 -4.18
C LEU A 6 9.81 14.24 -2.83
N PRO A 7 10.20 14.90 -1.72
CA PRO A 7 10.02 14.33 -0.40
C PRO A 7 8.53 14.20 -0.07
N ASN A 8 8.18 13.37 0.92
CA ASN A 8 6.79 13.12 1.33
C ASN A 8 6.05 14.39 1.81
N ASP A 9 6.77 15.33 2.45
CA ASP A 9 6.23 16.64 2.87
C ASP A 9 7.00 17.80 2.19
N PRO A 10 6.70 18.08 0.91
CA PRO A 10 7.47 19.04 0.13
C PRO A 10 7.11 20.50 0.47
N SER A 11 8.10 21.26 0.94
CA SER A 11 7.95 22.69 1.22
C SER A 11 8.20 23.55 -0.03
N LEU A 12 7.19 24.33 -0.43
CA LEU A 12 7.34 25.31 -1.52
C LEU A 12 8.46 26.34 -1.23
N GLU A 13 8.66 26.73 0.03
CA GLU A 13 9.74 27.65 0.39
C GLU A 13 11.12 27.01 0.24
N HIS A 14 11.25 25.72 0.56
CA HIS A 14 12.47 24.97 0.30
C HIS A 14 12.80 24.96 -1.20
N LEU A 15 11.82 24.64 -2.05
CA LEU A 15 11.99 24.60 -3.51
C LEU A 15 12.29 25.99 -4.12
N LYS A 16 11.72 27.06 -3.55
CA LYS A 16 12.09 28.44 -3.93
C LYS A 16 13.54 28.75 -3.57
N ASN A 17 14.00 28.31 -2.40
CA ASN A 17 15.39 28.49 -1.97
C ASN A 17 16.37 27.67 -2.82
N GLU A 18 15.97 26.47 -3.21
CA GLU A 18 16.70 25.64 -4.16
C GLU A 18 16.86 26.36 -5.51
N ALA A 19 15.78 26.91 -6.08
CA ALA A 19 15.84 27.67 -7.33
C ALA A 19 16.75 28.92 -7.22
N ARG A 20 16.71 29.64 -6.09
CA ARG A 20 17.63 30.78 -5.83
C ARG A 20 19.09 30.32 -5.74
N THR A 21 19.34 29.17 -5.14
CA THR A 21 20.69 28.60 -5.02
C THR A 21 21.20 28.16 -6.38
N LEU A 22 20.40 27.43 -7.15
CA LEU A 22 20.73 27.04 -8.51
C LEU A 22 21.05 28.26 -9.39
N GLN A 23 20.24 29.32 -9.30
CA GLN A 23 20.50 30.55 -10.06
C GLN A 23 21.89 31.15 -9.74
N ARG A 24 22.25 31.24 -8.45
CA ARG A 24 23.56 31.74 -8.02
C ARG A 24 24.69 30.86 -8.53
N GLN A 25 24.52 29.55 -8.47
CA GLN A 25 25.50 28.55 -8.92
C GLN A 25 25.72 28.59 -10.44
N VAL A 26 24.65 28.74 -11.23
CA VAL A 26 24.75 28.91 -12.68
C VAL A 26 25.48 30.21 -13.03
N ARG A 27 25.15 31.33 -12.36
CA ARG A 27 25.83 32.62 -12.56
C ARG A 27 27.30 32.60 -12.16
N ALA A 28 27.66 31.75 -11.19
CA ALA A 28 29.04 31.51 -10.77
C ALA A 28 29.79 30.51 -11.68
N GLY A 29 29.12 29.92 -12.68
CA GLY A 29 29.74 28.99 -13.62
C GLY A 29 30.09 27.61 -13.04
N THR A 30 29.41 27.19 -11.97
CA THR A 30 29.66 25.86 -11.37
C THR A 30 29.25 24.74 -12.34
N ALA A 31 30.10 23.71 -12.47
CA ALA A 31 29.95 22.67 -13.49
C ALA A 31 28.65 21.87 -13.31
N GLU A 32 28.31 21.49 -12.08
CA GLU A 32 27.12 20.69 -11.76
C GLU A 32 25.83 21.44 -12.09
N ALA A 33 25.79 22.75 -11.81
CA ALA A 33 24.61 23.56 -12.09
C ALA A 33 24.42 23.80 -13.59
N LEU A 34 25.51 24.01 -14.33
CA LEU A 34 25.47 24.14 -15.79
C LEU A 34 25.03 22.83 -16.46
N GLU A 35 25.47 21.69 -15.95
CA GLU A 35 25.03 20.37 -16.45
C GLU A 35 23.53 20.16 -16.20
N ALA A 36 23.03 20.45 -14.99
CA ALA A 36 21.61 20.36 -14.69
C ALA A 36 20.76 21.26 -15.61
N VAL A 37 21.24 22.48 -15.92
CA VAL A 37 20.59 23.38 -16.88
C VAL A 37 20.62 22.78 -18.29
N ARG A 38 21.74 22.22 -18.73
CA ARG A 38 21.87 21.60 -20.06
C ARG A 38 20.93 20.41 -20.24
N GLU A 39 20.76 19.61 -19.19
CA GLU A 39 19.89 18.44 -19.20
C GLU A 39 18.40 18.82 -19.17
N LEU A 40 18.04 19.80 -18.33
CA LEU A 40 16.63 20.04 -17.97
C LEU A 40 16.05 21.32 -18.58
N HIS A 41 16.84 22.28 -19.03
CA HIS A 41 16.34 23.53 -19.58
C HIS A 41 16.30 23.48 -21.13
N PRO A 42 15.14 23.74 -21.77
CA PRO A 42 15.01 23.56 -23.23
C PRO A 42 15.80 24.59 -24.06
N SER A 43 15.97 25.82 -23.55
CA SER A 43 16.70 26.88 -24.26
C SER A 43 17.28 27.88 -23.26
N PRO A 44 18.36 27.53 -22.55
CA PRO A 44 18.95 28.40 -21.54
C PRO A 44 19.62 29.61 -22.19
N GLY A 45 19.46 30.80 -21.57
CA GLY A 45 20.24 31.98 -21.93
C GLY A 45 21.69 31.90 -21.41
N GLU A 46 22.42 33.01 -21.51
CA GLU A 46 23.80 33.06 -20.98
C GLU A 46 23.82 32.87 -19.46
N PRO A 47 24.78 32.10 -18.90
CA PRO A 47 24.88 31.84 -17.46
C PRO A 47 24.91 33.12 -16.61
N THR A 48 25.56 34.18 -17.09
CA THR A 48 25.69 35.48 -16.42
C THR A 48 24.34 36.21 -16.26
N THR A 49 23.38 35.96 -17.15
CA THR A 49 22.04 36.59 -17.17
C THR A 49 20.92 35.64 -16.76
N PHE A 50 21.25 34.41 -16.33
CA PHE A 50 20.29 33.37 -15.98
C PHE A 50 19.24 33.84 -14.96
N ARG A 51 17.96 33.70 -15.30
CA ARG A 51 16.85 34.28 -14.52
C ARG A 51 16.36 33.31 -13.46
N LEU A 52 15.69 33.82 -12.44
CA LEU A 52 15.08 32.97 -11.41
C LEU A 52 13.99 32.07 -12.01
N ALA A 53 13.25 32.56 -13.01
CA ALA A 53 12.26 31.77 -13.73
C ALA A 53 12.88 30.56 -14.47
N ASP A 54 14.09 30.73 -15.03
CA ASP A 54 14.82 29.64 -15.69
C ASP A 54 15.27 28.60 -14.65
N ALA A 55 15.78 29.06 -13.50
CA ALA A 55 16.14 28.18 -12.39
C ALA A 55 14.92 27.42 -11.84
N GLN A 56 13.78 28.09 -11.68
CA GLN A 56 12.51 27.46 -11.28
C GLN A 56 12.03 26.41 -12.28
N LEU A 57 12.21 26.65 -13.59
CA LEU A 57 11.89 25.67 -14.63
C LEU A 57 12.78 24.43 -14.52
N VAL A 58 14.09 24.61 -14.31
CA VAL A 58 15.03 23.49 -14.11
C VAL A 58 14.65 22.67 -12.88
N VAL A 59 14.39 23.32 -11.74
CA VAL A 59 13.95 22.63 -10.52
C VAL A 59 12.66 21.86 -10.78
N ALA A 60 11.64 22.48 -11.38
CA ALA A 60 10.38 21.81 -11.69
C ALA A 60 10.57 20.57 -12.59
N ARG A 61 11.38 20.69 -13.64
CA ARG A 61 11.66 19.58 -14.57
C ARG A 61 12.50 18.48 -13.94
N GLY A 62 13.39 18.81 -13.00
CA GLY A 62 14.12 17.84 -12.19
C GLY A 62 13.19 16.92 -11.39
N TYR A 63 12.08 17.47 -10.89
CA TYR A 63 11.01 16.72 -10.22
C TYR A 63 9.94 16.16 -11.18
N GLY A 64 10.17 16.21 -12.50
CA GLY A 64 9.23 15.66 -13.50
C GLY A 64 8.06 16.56 -13.88
N PHE A 65 8.00 17.80 -13.38
CA PHE A 65 6.96 18.76 -13.75
C PHE A 65 7.38 19.61 -14.95
N PRO A 66 6.53 19.81 -15.96
CA PRO A 66 6.93 20.54 -17.17
C PRO A 66 7.05 22.05 -16.95
N SER A 67 6.58 22.57 -15.82
CA SER A 67 6.69 23.99 -15.46
C SER A 67 6.54 24.22 -13.96
N TRP A 68 7.10 25.33 -13.47
CA TRP A 68 6.98 25.75 -12.08
C TRP A 68 5.54 25.95 -11.58
N PRO A 69 4.61 26.57 -12.36
CA PRO A 69 3.21 26.65 -11.95
C PRO A 69 2.54 25.29 -11.74
N ARG A 70 2.90 24.26 -12.54
CA ARG A 70 2.36 22.90 -12.34
C ARG A 70 2.91 22.25 -11.07
N LEU A 71 4.20 22.40 -10.79
CA LEU A 71 4.78 21.96 -9.51
C LEU A 71 4.09 22.66 -8.33
N ARG A 72 3.92 23.98 -8.39
CA ARG A 72 3.23 24.72 -7.30
C ARG A 72 1.80 24.23 -7.08
N ARG A 73 1.03 24.05 -8.16
CA ARG A 73 -0.35 23.53 -8.09
C ARG A 73 -0.40 22.13 -7.47
N HIS A 74 0.58 21.28 -7.77
CA HIS A 74 0.70 19.96 -7.16
C HIS A 74 0.92 20.05 -5.65
N LEU A 75 1.81 20.93 -5.18
CA LEU A 75 2.05 21.17 -3.75
C LEU A 75 0.82 21.77 -3.04
N GLU A 76 0.14 22.72 -3.69
CA GLU A 76 -1.12 23.29 -3.18
C GLU A 76 -2.21 22.20 -3.04
N THR A 77 -2.24 21.25 -3.97
CA THR A 77 -3.15 20.09 -3.92
C THR A 77 -2.79 19.18 -2.75
N ILE A 78 -1.51 18.85 -2.56
CA ILE A 78 -1.05 18.07 -1.42
C ILE A 78 -1.46 18.75 -0.11
N ALA A 79 -1.19 20.05 0.04
CA ALA A 79 -1.54 20.80 1.24
C ALA A 79 -3.06 20.85 1.50
N ARG A 80 -3.90 20.95 0.46
CA ARG A 80 -5.37 20.96 0.60
C ARG A 80 -5.91 19.64 1.13
N TYR A 81 -5.40 18.52 0.63
CA TYR A 81 -5.93 17.18 0.90
C TYR A 81 -5.16 16.39 1.96
N SER A 82 -3.99 16.88 2.41
CA SER A 82 -3.21 16.23 3.45
C SER A 82 -4.01 16.13 4.75
N ARG A 83 -4.06 14.93 5.33
CA ARG A 83 -4.60 14.63 6.66
C ARG A 83 -3.70 13.60 7.34
N SER A 84 -3.64 13.64 8.67
CA SER A 84 -2.90 12.68 9.48
C SER A 84 -3.77 12.11 10.61
N PRO A 85 -4.78 11.27 10.30
CA PRO A 85 -5.71 10.75 11.30
C PRO A 85 -5.01 10.00 12.44
N HIS A 86 -3.96 9.24 12.13
CA HIS A 86 -3.17 8.49 13.11
C HIS A 86 -2.37 9.38 14.10
N LYS A 87 -2.18 10.68 13.79
CA LYS A 87 -1.56 11.66 14.70
C LYS A 87 -2.56 12.36 15.62
N GLN A 88 -3.84 11.98 15.55
CA GLN A 88 -4.91 12.48 16.41
C GLN A 88 -5.34 11.34 17.35
N PRO A 89 -4.54 11.06 18.40
CA PRO A 89 -4.75 9.88 19.24
C PRO A 89 -6.05 9.96 20.02
N VAL A 90 -6.57 8.77 20.32
CA VAL A 90 -7.65 8.54 21.29
C VAL A 90 -7.21 8.99 22.68
N GLY A 91 -8.14 9.49 23.50
CA GLY A 91 -7.89 9.94 24.87
C GLY A 91 -7.87 11.46 25.04
N GLY A 92 -8.55 12.20 24.16
CA GLY A 92 -8.74 13.64 24.31
C GLY A 92 -9.65 14.01 25.50
N PRO A 93 -9.68 15.29 25.92
CA PRO A 93 -10.59 15.74 26.98
C PRO A 93 -12.05 15.55 26.55
N LEU A 94 -12.93 15.15 27.48
CA LEU A 94 -14.37 14.92 27.24
C LEU A 94 -15.22 15.99 27.91
N ASN A 95 -14.96 17.27 27.61
CA ASN A 95 -15.53 18.39 28.34
C ASN A 95 -16.93 18.80 27.85
N GLY A 96 -17.43 18.16 26.79
CA GLY A 96 -18.78 18.44 26.28
C GLY A 96 -19.20 17.54 25.13
N PRO A 97 -20.42 17.78 24.57
CA PRO A 97 -20.98 16.95 23.51
C PRO A 97 -20.15 16.89 22.23
N ALA A 98 -19.46 17.97 21.87
CA ALA A 98 -18.59 18.00 20.69
C ALA A 98 -17.35 17.12 20.89
N ASP A 99 -16.71 17.23 22.06
CA ASP A 99 -15.55 16.41 22.42
C ASP A 99 -15.89 14.91 22.46
N LEU A 100 -17.05 14.56 23.00
CA LEU A 100 -17.57 13.19 23.01
C LEU A 100 -17.80 12.65 21.59
N ALA A 101 -18.34 13.49 20.69
CA ALA A 101 -18.54 13.12 19.30
C ALA A 101 -17.22 12.88 18.56
N ASP A 102 -16.24 13.77 18.77
CA ASP A 102 -14.91 13.63 18.17
C ASP A 102 -14.16 12.40 18.71
N GLU A 103 -14.22 12.15 20.02
CA GLU A 103 -13.60 10.96 20.62
C GLU A 103 -14.25 9.68 20.09
N PHE A 104 -15.58 9.66 19.97
CA PHE A 104 -16.28 8.54 19.35
C PHE A 104 -15.79 8.29 17.91
N LEU A 105 -15.65 9.34 17.09
CA LEU A 105 -15.17 9.19 15.72
C LEU A 105 -13.71 8.70 15.68
N ARG A 106 -12.86 9.14 16.61
CA ARG A 106 -11.48 8.64 16.75
C ARG A 106 -11.44 7.16 17.12
N LEU A 107 -12.34 6.71 17.97
CA LEU A 107 -12.44 5.30 18.37
C LEU A 107 -13.04 4.42 17.28
N ALA A 108 -14.02 4.94 16.52
CA ALA A 108 -14.81 4.15 15.59
C ALA A 108 -14.15 3.95 14.22
N CYS A 109 -13.32 4.89 13.76
CA CYS A 109 -12.78 4.88 12.40
C CYS A 109 -11.36 4.31 12.32
N LEU A 110 -11.08 3.56 11.25
CA LEU A 110 -9.71 3.22 10.87
C LEU A 110 -8.91 4.50 10.59
N THR A 111 -7.67 4.54 11.08
CA THR A 111 -6.73 5.65 10.87
C THR A 111 -5.47 5.22 10.12
N TYR A 112 -5.32 3.91 9.87
CA TYR A 112 -4.12 3.28 9.35
C TYR A 112 -2.91 3.61 10.24
N GLY A 113 -3.12 3.45 11.55
CA GLY A 113 -2.14 3.69 12.60
C GLY A 113 -2.76 3.48 13.98
N GLY A 114 -2.25 2.49 14.72
CA GLY A 114 -2.76 2.12 16.05
C GLY A 114 -4.22 1.64 16.06
N ASP A 115 -4.67 0.90 15.05
CA ASP A 115 -6.07 0.47 14.83
C ASP A 115 -6.50 -0.77 15.64
N GLU A 116 -5.98 -0.92 16.85
CA GLU A 116 -6.29 -2.06 17.72
C GLU A 116 -7.80 -2.28 17.85
N ARG A 117 -8.23 -3.55 17.74
CA ARG A 117 -9.66 -3.94 17.83
C ARG A 117 -10.38 -3.42 19.07
N ALA A 118 -9.66 -3.22 20.17
CA ALA A 118 -10.19 -2.67 21.41
C ALA A 118 -10.75 -1.24 21.25
N ARG A 119 -10.25 -0.44 20.29
CA ARG A 119 -10.79 0.91 20.00
C ARG A 119 -12.25 0.85 19.58
N HIS A 120 -12.60 -0.05 18.68
CA HIS A 120 -13.97 -0.19 18.19
C HIS A 120 -14.94 -0.63 19.30
N GLN A 121 -14.47 -1.43 20.26
CA GLN A 121 -15.23 -1.82 21.45
C GLN A 121 -15.48 -0.62 22.37
N ARG A 122 -14.45 0.18 22.64
CA ARG A 122 -14.58 1.43 23.41
C ARG A 122 -15.51 2.44 22.74
N ALA A 123 -15.53 2.50 21.40
CA ALA A 123 -16.49 3.34 20.66
C ALA A 123 -17.94 2.91 20.93
N ARG A 124 -18.21 1.61 21.01
CA ARG A 124 -19.54 1.07 21.34
C ARG A 124 -19.95 1.38 22.78
N GLU A 125 -19.03 1.23 23.73
CA GLU A 125 -19.24 1.56 25.14
C GLU A 125 -19.57 3.05 25.30
N LEU A 126 -18.77 3.92 24.69
CA LEU A 126 -18.99 5.37 24.72
C LEU A 126 -20.36 5.75 24.12
N LEU A 127 -20.76 5.10 23.02
CA LEU A 127 -22.07 5.33 22.41
C LEU A 127 -23.23 4.81 23.29
N ALA A 128 -23.03 3.71 24.02
CA ALA A 128 -24.02 3.17 24.94
C ALA A 128 -24.21 4.06 26.17
N GLU A 129 -23.11 4.62 26.71
CA GLU A 129 -23.12 5.58 27.82
C GLU A 129 -23.70 6.94 27.41
N HIS A 130 -23.49 7.34 26.16
CA HIS A 130 -23.90 8.63 25.62
C HIS A 130 -24.65 8.50 24.28
N PRO A 131 -25.90 8.00 24.27
CA PRO A 131 -26.66 7.75 23.04
C PRO A 131 -26.87 8.97 22.15
N GLN A 132 -26.81 10.19 22.71
CA GLN A 132 -26.90 11.44 21.96
C GLN A 132 -25.77 11.62 20.94
N ILE A 133 -24.63 10.94 21.11
CA ILE A 133 -23.51 10.96 20.16
C ILE A 133 -23.95 10.55 18.75
N ALA A 134 -24.83 9.53 18.63
CA ALA A 134 -25.34 9.04 17.34
C ALA A 134 -25.96 10.13 16.45
N ARG A 135 -26.41 11.23 17.07
CA ARG A 135 -27.15 12.32 16.42
C ARG A 135 -26.49 13.68 16.59
N ALA A 136 -25.28 13.72 17.14
CA ALA A 136 -24.59 14.97 17.46
C ALA A 136 -24.23 15.77 16.20
N THR A 137 -23.72 15.10 15.15
CA THR A 137 -23.30 15.73 13.90
C THR A 137 -23.60 14.82 12.71
N ILE A 138 -23.53 15.35 11.48
CA ILE A 138 -23.63 14.51 10.28
C ILE A 138 -22.53 13.44 10.22
N TYR A 139 -21.36 13.70 10.81
CA TYR A 139 -20.23 12.75 10.86
C TYR A 139 -20.52 11.55 11.75
N THR A 140 -21.08 11.77 12.94
CA THR A 140 -21.46 10.67 13.84
C THR A 140 -22.67 9.91 13.31
N MET A 141 -23.64 10.61 12.70
CA MET A 141 -24.77 9.98 12.01
C MET A 141 -24.29 9.07 10.87
N ALA A 142 -23.26 9.49 10.12
CA ALA A 142 -22.66 8.72 9.04
C ALA A 142 -21.87 7.51 9.56
N ALA A 143 -21.06 7.68 10.59
CA ALA A 143 -20.29 6.59 11.22
C ALA A 143 -21.17 5.52 11.89
N VAL A 144 -22.31 5.92 12.46
CA VAL A 144 -23.29 5.01 13.10
C VAL A 144 -24.28 4.43 12.09
N GLY A 145 -24.64 5.20 11.08
CA GLY A 145 -25.69 4.89 10.12
C GLY A 145 -27.10 5.31 10.55
N ASP A 146 -27.29 6.30 11.44
CA ASP A 146 -28.64 6.75 11.87
C ASP A 146 -29.40 7.43 10.71
N VAL A 147 -30.28 6.66 10.07
CA VAL A 147 -31.02 7.09 8.87
C VAL A 147 -31.96 8.25 9.16
N ALA A 148 -32.64 8.22 10.31
CA ALA A 148 -33.67 9.21 10.63
C ALA A 148 -33.03 10.57 10.95
N ALA A 149 -31.96 10.56 11.74
CA ALA A 149 -31.22 11.76 12.08
C ALA A 149 -30.52 12.37 10.86
N ALA A 150 -29.83 11.55 10.05
CA ALA A 150 -29.19 12.02 8.82
C ALA A 150 -30.20 12.64 7.85
N ARG A 151 -31.37 12.00 7.67
CA ARG A 151 -32.44 12.51 6.81
C ARG A 151 -32.96 13.87 7.29
N ALA A 152 -33.22 14.01 8.58
CA ALA A 152 -33.73 15.25 9.16
C ALA A 152 -32.71 16.39 9.00
N LEU A 153 -31.44 16.12 9.31
CA LEU A 153 -30.36 17.11 9.19
C LEU A 153 -30.13 17.52 7.73
N LEU A 154 -30.04 16.57 6.80
CA LEU A 154 -29.84 16.87 5.38
C LEU A 154 -31.06 17.54 4.74
N ALA A 155 -32.28 17.29 5.24
CA ALA A 155 -33.47 18.02 4.80
C ALA A 155 -33.42 19.49 5.20
N ALA A 156 -32.88 19.80 6.38
CA ALA A 156 -32.71 21.17 6.86
C ALA A 156 -31.51 21.89 6.20
N ASP A 157 -30.38 21.18 6.02
CA ASP A 157 -29.16 21.73 5.42
C ASP A 157 -28.48 20.68 4.52
N PRO A 158 -28.77 20.68 3.20
CA PRO A 158 -28.15 19.75 2.25
C PRO A 158 -26.63 19.92 2.12
N SER A 159 -26.07 21.10 2.46
CA SER A 159 -24.63 21.37 2.31
C SER A 159 -23.77 20.49 3.22
N GLN A 160 -24.38 19.92 4.27
CA GLN A 160 -23.73 19.01 5.21
C GLN A 160 -23.27 17.71 4.54
N ALA A 161 -23.85 17.32 3.40
CA ALA A 161 -23.53 16.07 2.73
C ALA A 161 -22.05 15.95 2.31
N GLY A 162 -21.43 17.07 1.90
CA GLY A 162 -20.03 17.14 1.45
C GLY A 162 -19.18 18.10 2.28
N ARG A 163 -19.65 18.48 3.48
CA ARG A 163 -18.92 19.43 4.33
C ARG A 163 -17.80 18.71 5.09
N GLU A 164 -16.57 19.22 5.01
CA GLU A 164 -15.46 18.73 5.82
C GLU A 164 -15.63 19.12 7.29
N GLY A 165 -15.35 18.19 8.21
CA GLY A 165 -15.31 18.47 9.66
C GLY A 165 -14.96 17.23 10.48
N GLY A 166 -15.38 17.21 11.75
CA GLY A 166 -14.98 16.20 12.73
C GLY A 166 -13.47 16.25 13.07
N PRO A 167 -12.94 15.26 13.79
CA PRO A 167 -11.55 15.26 14.26
C PRO A 167 -10.51 15.16 13.14
N TYR A 168 -10.92 14.85 11.91
CA TYR A 168 -10.04 14.59 10.77
C TYR A 168 -10.27 15.56 9.60
N ALA A 169 -11.18 16.53 9.75
CA ALA A 169 -11.60 17.41 8.65
C ALA A 169 -11.95 16.60 7.38
N TRP A 170 -12.73 15.55 7.56
CA TRP A 170 -13.21 14.63 6.53
C TRP A 170 -14.65 14.96 6.13
N GLU A 171 -15.02 14.58 4.91
CA GLU A 171 -16.43 14.53 4.50
C GLU A 171 -17.17 13.39 5.24
N PRO A 172 -18.51 13.47 5.44
CA PRO A 172 -19.27 12.44 6.15
C PRO A 172 -19.14 11.05 5.53
N LEU A 173 -18.99 10.97 4.20
CA LEU A 173 -18.82 9.70 3.48
C LEU A 173 -17.57 8.93 3.91
N LEU A 174 -16.49 9.64 4.31
CA LEU A 174 -15.28 9.01 4.82
C LEU A 174 -15.49 8.45 6.23
N TYR A 175 -16.15 9.19 7.12
CA TYR A 175 -16.52 8.66 8.44
C TYR A 175 -17.40 7.42 8.35
N LEU A 176 -18.28 7.36 7.35
CA LEU A 176 -19.09 6.18 7.05
C LEU A 176 -18.22 5.01 6.58
N ALA A 177 -17.38 5.22 5.57
CA ALA A 177 -16.56 4.15 4.97
C ALA A 177 -15.50 3.62 5.93
N TYR A 178 -14.90 4.47 6.75
CA TYR A 178 -13.81 4.10 7.67
C TYR A 178 -14.32 3.61 9.04
N SER A 179 -15.59 3.82 9.38
CA SER A 179 -16.17 3.30 10.61
C SER A 179 -16.12 1.77 10.65
N ARG A 180 -15.75 1.21 11.80
CA ARG A 180 -15.88 -0.21 12.16
C ARG A 180 -16.88 -0.42 13.28
N LEU A 181 -17.78 0.56 13.44
CA LEU A 181 -18.92 0.42 14.32
C LEU A 181 -19.95 -0.51 13.67
N ASP A 182 -20.24 -1.62 14.34
CA ASP A 182 -21.33 -2.51 13.94
C ASP A 182 -22.57 -2.24 14.80
N SER A 183 -23.39 -1.27 14.40
CA SER A 183 -24.65 -1.01 15.08
C SER A 183 -25.75 -1.96 14.59
N THR A 184 -26.33 -2.74 15.50
CA THR A 184 -27.44 -3.66 15.20
C THR A 184 -28.83 -3.03 15.39
N GLN A 185 -28.90 -1.73 15.69
CA GLN A 185 -30.18 -1.06 15.86
C GLN A 185 -30.94 -1.04 14.53
N MET A 186 -32.22 -1.45 14.56
CA MET A 186 -33.07 -1.60 13.36
C MET A 186 -33.17 -0.34 12.48
N ARG A 187 -32.98 0.86 13.05
CA ARG A 187 -33.05 2.13 12.32
C ARG A 187 -31.70 2.57 11.72
N HIS A 188 -30.62 1.80 11.95
CA HIS A 188 -29.28 2.12 11.49
C HIS A 188 -28.93 1.36 10.22
N SER A 189 -28.57 2.09 9.17
CA SER A 189 -28.21 1.57 7.85
C SER A 189 -27.16 2.48 7.21
N PRO A 190 -25.86 2.13 7.28
CA PRO A 190 -24.81 2.86 6.59
C PRO A 190 -25.10 2.98 5.07
N LEU A 191 -25.67 1.95 4.44
CA LEU A 191 -25.99 1.99 3.01
C LEU A 191 -27.05 3.06 2.69
N ASP A 192 -28.10 3.18 3.51
CA ASP A 192 -29.11 4.23 3.28
C ASP A 192 -28.57 5.62 3.57
N VAL A 193 -27.72 5.78 4.57
CA VAL A 193 -27.03 7.06 4.81
C VAL A 193 -26.11 7.41 3.64
N ALA A 194 -25.35 6.46 3.10
CA ALA A 194 -24.52 6.68 1.91
C ALA A 194 -25.36 7.13 0.71
N ARG A 195 -26.50 6.48 0.41
CA ARG A 195 -27.43 6.92 -0.64
C ARG A 195 -27.93 8.34 -0.43
N MET A 196 -28.26 8.71 0.82
CA MET A 196 -28.71 10.07 1.14
C MET A 196 -27.60 11.10 0.96
N LEU A 197 -26.37 10.81 1.41
CA LEU A 197 -25.23 11.71 1.23
C LEU A 197 -24.94 11.95 -0.27
N LEU A 198 -24.82 10.88 -1.04
CA LEU A 198 -24.55 10.95 -2.49
C LEU A 198 -25.69 11.65 -3.24
N GLY A 199 -26.94 11.32 -2.93
CA GLY A 199 -28.12 11.99 -3.50
C GLY A 199 -28.25 13.47 -3.13
N ARG A 200 -27.44 13.97 -2.17
CA ARG A 200 -27.35 15.38 -1.78
C ARG A 200 -26.01 16.03 -2.14
N GLY A 201 -25.22 15.40 -3.01
CA GLY A 201 -24.02 15.99 -3.59
C GLY A 201 -22.71 15.68 -2.86
N ALA A 202 -22.69 14.71 -1.93
CA ALA A 202 -21.42 14.15 -1.46
C ALA A 202 -20.64 13.57 -2.64
N HIS A 203 -19.33 13.76 -2.68
CA HIS A 203 -18.52 13.29 -3.80
C HIS A 203 -18.18 11.80 -3.61
N PRO A 204 -18.46 10.91 -4.59
CA PRO A 204 -18.17 9.48 -4.44
C PRO A 204 -16.66 9.18 -4.37
N ASN A 205 -15.83 10.08 -4.93
CA ASN A 205 -14.36 10.04 -4.80
C ASN A 205 -13.83 10.93 -3.66
N ALA A 206 -14.63 11.21 -2.62
CA ALA A 206 -14.13 11.85 -1.41
C ALA A 206 -12.92 11.08 -0.88
N GLY A 207 -11.91 11.80 -0.40
CA GLY A 207 -10.66 11.19 0.06
C GLY A 207 -9.65 12.23 0.54
N TYR A 208 -8.54 11.73 1.06
CA TYR A 208 -7.45 12.54 1.61
C TYR A 208 -6.09 11.92 1.26
N LEU A 209 -5.03 12.70 1.46
CA LEU A 209 -3.65 12.22 1.33
C LEU A 209 -3.08 11.96 2.72
N TRP A 210 -2.74 10.72 3.02
CA TRP A 210 -2.17 10.35 4.31
C TRP A 210 -0.75 10.92 4.40
N GLU A 211 -0.52 11.85 5.34
CA GLU A 211 0.75 12.61 5.45
C GLU A 211 1.23 13.29 4.17
N GLY A 212 0.32 13.62 3.26
CA GLY A 212 0.68 14.22 1.98
C GLY A 212 1.22 13.25 0.93
N LEU A 213 1.24 11.93 1.22
CA LEU A 213 1.55 10.91 0.22
C LEU A 213 0.58 10.98 -0.96
N THR A 214 1.09 10.75 -2.16
CA THR A 214 0.31 10.84 -3.41
C THR A 214 -0.56 9.62 -3.69
N SER A 215 -0.70 8.70 -2.73
CA SER A 215 -1.66 7.59 -2.75
C SER A 215 -2.90 7.99 -1.94
N PRO A 216 -3.99 8.38 -2.60
CA PRO A 216 -5.17 8.90 -1.90
C PRO A 216 -5.91 7.79 -1.16
N PHE A 217 -6.31 8.09 0.07
CA PHE A 217 -7.20 7.27 0.88
C PHE A 217 -8.64 7.75 0.64
N THR A 218 -9.40 6.99 -0.16
CA THR A 218 -10.75 7.37 -0.61
C THR A 218 -11.85 6.62 0.16
N ALA A 219 -13.11 6.98 -0.11
CA ALA A 219 -14.26 6.20 0.36
C ALA A 219 -14.20 4.71 -0.06
N LEU A 220 -13.69 4.36 -1.25
CA LEU A 220 -13.48 2.96 -1.64
C LEU A 220 -12.40 2.29 -0.80
N THR A 221 -11.27 2.97 -0.57
CA THR A 221 -10.22 2.50 0.33
C THR A 221 -10.79 2.17 1.71
N GLY A 222 -11.59 3.08 2.29
CA GLY A 222 -12.23 2.86 3.59
C GLY A 222 -13.20 1.70 3.61
N ALA A 223 -14.03 1.56 2.56
CA ALA A 223 -15.00 0.49 2.43
C ALA A 223 -14.32 -0.88 2.38
N PHE A 224 -13.29 -1.04 1.54
CA PHE A 224 -12.56 -2.30 1.43
C PHE A 224 -11.65 -2.59 2.63
N GLY A 225 -11.18 -1.57 3.35
CA GLY A 225 -10.23 -1.76 4.45
C GLY A 225 -8.97 -2.49 3.98
N GLY A 226 -8.45 -3.41 4.80
CA GLY A 226 -7.20 -4.10 4.56
C GLY A 226 -5.98 -3.21 4.84
N GLY A 227 -4.82 -3.66 4.40
CA GLY A 227 -3.52 -3.04 4.63
C GLY A 227 -2.52 -4.07 5.17
N GLU A 228 -1.39 -3.58 5.67
CA GLU A 228 -0.28 -4.41 6.17
C GLU A 228 -0.60 -5.07 7.53
N ASP A 229 -1.63 -4.60 8.23
CA ASP A 229 -2.15 -5.19 9.46
C ASP A 229 -3.60 -5.63 9.24
N ALA A 230 -3.77 -6.72 8.48
CA ALA A 230 -5.07 -7.25 8.12
C ALA A 230 -5.94 -7.62 9.34
N VAL A 231 -5.32 -7.90 10.50
CA VAL A 231 -6.02 -8.26 11.74
C VAL A 231 -6.74 -7.05 12.32
N ASN A 232 -6.07 -5.89 12.35
CA ASN A 232 -6.59 -4.66 12.95
C ASN A 232 -7.24 -3.71 11.94
N GLN A 233 -7.07 -3.95 10.64
CA GLN A 233 -7.63 -3.12 9.56
C GLN A 233 -8.69 -3.90 8.74
N PRO A 234 -9.75 -4.44 9.37
CA PRO A 234 -10.74 -5.24 8.65
C PRO A 234 -11.49 -4.41 7.59
N PRO A 235 -12.13 -5.04 6.59
CA PRO A 235 -13.08 -4.37 5.71
C PRO A 235 -14.25 -3.76 6.50
N HIS A 236 -14.95 -2.80 5.88
CA HIS A 236 -16.25 -2.36 6.40
C HIS A 236 -17.24 -3.54 6.41
N ARG A 237 -18.17 -3.59 7.37
CA ARG A 237 -19.11 -4.74 7.51
C ARG A 237 -19.95 -5.01 6.26
N HIS A 238 -20.21 -3.95 5.48
CA HIS A 238 -20.93 -3.97 4.20
C HIS A 238 -19.99 -3.59 3.05
N ALA A 239 -18.75 -4.07 3.06
CA ALA A 239 -17.70 -3.60 2.15
C ALA A 239 -18.11 -3.67 0.67
N MET A 240 -18.60 -4.82 0.22
CA MET A 240 -18.94 -5.05 -1.18
C MET A 240 -20.16 -4.24 -1.62
N GLU A 241 -21.20 -4.17 -0.79
CA GLU A 241 -22.42 -3.39 -1.09
C GLU A 241 -22.15 -1.89 -1.06
N LEU A 242 -21.32 -1.42 -0.12
CA LEU A 242 -20.92 -0.02 -0.04
C LEU A 242 -20.02 0.36 -1.23
N ALA A 243 -19.04 -0.48 -1.57
CA ALA A 243 -18.17 -0.25 -2.72
C ALA A 243 -18.97 -0.21 -4.03
N ARG A 244 -19.90 -1.15 -4.24
CA ARG A 244 -20.79 -1.14 -5.41
C ARG A 244 -21.62 0.14 -5.48
N LEU A 245 -22.20 0.56 -4.37
CA LEU A 245 -22.98 1.80 -4.28
C LEU A 245 -22.13 3.03 -4.61
N LEU A 246 -20.88 3.09 -4.14
CA LEU A 246 -19.93 4.17 -4.47
C LEU A 246 -19.59 4.18 -5.96
N LEU A 247 -19.32 3.02 -6.54
CA LEU A 247 -19.00 2.87 -7.97
C LEU A 247 -20.19 3.25 -8.87
N GLU A 248 -21.41 2.82 -8.52
CA GLU A 248 -22.66 3.24 -9.19
C GLU A 248 -22.87 4.76 -9.13
N ALA A 249 -22.42 5.40 -8.05
CA ALA A 249 -22.48 6.84 -7.90
C ALA A 249 -21.33 7.60 -8.61
N GLY A 250 -20.37 6.89 -9.21
CA GLY A 250 -19.26 7.47 -9.97
C GLY A 250 -17.93 7.53 -9.21
N ALA A 251 -17.71 6.68 -8.20
CA ALA A 251 -16.37 6.44 -7.68
C ALA A 251 -15.51 5.80 -8.78
N ASP A 252 -14.26 6.22 -8.88
CA ASP A 252 -13.30 5.69 -9.84
C ASP A 252 -12.82 4.31 -9.37
N PRO A 253 -12.95 3.25 -10.18
CA PRO A 253 -12.44 1.93 -9.82
C PRO A 253 -10.90 1.86 -9.75
N ASN A 254 -10.18 2.84 -10.29
CA ASN A 254 -8.71 2.90 -10.26
C ASN A 254 -8.18 3.48 -8.93
N ASP A 255 -8.56 2.85 -7.82
CA ASP A 255 -8.17 3.26 -6.48
C ASP A 255 -6.86 2.58 -6.06
N SER A 256 -5.73 3.27 -6.25
CA SER A 256 -4.39 2.72 -5.97
C SER A 256 -4.21 2.26 -4.53
N GLN A 257 -4.81 2.97 -3.55
CA GLN A 257 -4.63 2.62 -2.15
C GLN A 257 -5.49 1.41 -1.76
N ALA A 258 -6.71 1.30 -2.30
CA ALA A 258 -7.55 0.12 -2.11
C ALA A 258 -6.88 -1.14 -2.71
N LEU A 259 -6.32 -1.03 -3.91
CA LEU A 259 -5.58 -2.12 -4.56
C LEU A 259 -4.37 -2.53 -3.71
N TYR A 260 -3.57 -1.57 -3.23
CA TYR A 260 -2.45 -1.84 -2.33
C TYR A 260 -2.90 -2.53 -1.04
N ASN A 261 -3.94 -2.02 -0.37
CA ASN A 261 -4.40 -2.56 0.90
C ASN A 261 -4.91 -4.00 0.79
N ARG A 262 -5.47 -4.36 -0.37
CA ARG A 262 -6.11 -5.67 -0.59
C ARG A 262 -5.19 -6.71 -1.23
N GLN A 263 -4.04 -6.31 -1.77
CA GLN A 263 -3.12 -7.24 -2.44
C GLN A 263 -2.49 -8.29 -1.51
N PHE A 264 -2.43 -8.01 -0.19
CA PHE A 264 -1.81 -8.93 0.79
C PHE A 264 -2.66 -10.16 1.12
N ASN A 265 -3.95 -10.15 0.77
CA ASN A 265 -4.87 -11.27 0.96
C ASN A 265 -5.17 -11.93 -0.41
N PRO A 266 -5.33 -13.27 -0.51
CA PRO A 266 -5.57 -13.96 -1.79
C PRO A 266 -7.00 -13.79 -2.36
N VAL A 267 -7.97 -13.31 -1.58
CA VAL A 267 -9.37 -13.11 -2.00
C VAL A 267 -9.46 -12.02 -3.07
N ASN A 268 -10.23 -12.28 -4.13
CA ASN A 268 -10.29 -11.45 -5.33
C ASN A 268 -11.63 -10.70 -5.53
N ASP A 269 -12.56 -10.78 -4.58
CA ASP A 269 -13.89 -10.15 -4.63
C ASP A 269 -13.86 -8.67 -5.02
N HIS A 270 -12.97 -7.89 -4.42
CA HIS A 270 -12.76 -6.48 -4.70
C HIS A 270 -12.24 -6.25 -6.13
N LEU A 271 -11.32 -7.07 -6.63
CA LEU A 271 -10.82 -6.96 -8.02
C LEU A 271 -11.94 -7.26 -9.01
N GLU A 272 -12.71 -8.32 -8.79
CA GLU A 272 -13.84 -8.68 -9.65
C GLU A 272 -14.84 -7.52 -9.75
N LEU A 273 -15.23 -6.95 -8.60
CA LEU A 273 -16.08 -5.77 -8.57
C LEU A 273 -15.44 -4.57 -9.29
N LEU A 274 -14.18 -4.24 -9.02
CA LEU A 274 -13.53 -3.09 -9.65
C LEU A 274 -13.39 -3.27 -11.18
N PHE A 275 -13.17 -4.49 -11.66
CA PHE A 275 -13.17 -4.81 -13.09
C PHE A 275 -14.54 -4.61 -13.74
N GLU A 276 -15.65 -4.93 -13.06
CA GLU A 276 -17.01 -4.65 -13.56
C GLU A 276 -17.20 -3.15 -13.89
N TYR A 277 -16.52 -2.26 -13.16
CA TYR A 277 -16.64 -0.81 -13.31
C TYR A 277 -15.49 -0.16 -14.09
N GLY A 278 -14.51 -0.93 -14.57
CA GLY A 278 -13.48 -0.44 -15.49
C GLY A 278 -12.10 -0.21 -14.89
N LEU A 279 -11.72 -0.93 -13.83
CA LEU A 279 -10.34 -1.00 -13.35
C LEU A 279 -9.34 -1.27 -14.49
N GLY A 280 -8.23 -0.54 -14.49
CA GLY A 280 -7.19 -0.61 -15.53
C GLY A 280 -7.49 0.20 -16.79
N ARG A 281 -8.62 0.92 -16.84
CA ARG A 281 -9.07 1.69 -18.01
C ARG A 281 -9.32 3.15 -17.65
N GLY A 282 -9.45 3.97 -18.69
CA GLY A 282 -9.77 5.40 -18.56
C GLY A 282 -8.54 6.26 -18.26
N ASP A 283 -8.78 7.45 -17.71
CA ASP A 283 -7.78 8.47 -17.43
C ASP A 283 -7.28 8.46 -15.96
N GLY A 284 -7.70 7.48 -15.16
CA GLY A 284 -7.38 7.39 -13.73
C GLY A 284 -8.18 8.35 -12.84
N GLY A 285 -9.24 8.97 -13.39
CA GLY A 285 -10.23 9.70 -12.63
C GLY A 285 -9.69 10.94 -11.90
N PRO A 286 -10.46 11.45 -10.91
CA PRO A 286 -10.22 12.77 -10.35
C PRO A 286 -8.92 12.86 -9.54
N TRP A 287 -8.47 11.76 -8.94
CA TRP A 287 -7.23 11.75 -8.17
C TRP A 287 -5.99 11.74 -9.07
N HIS A 288 -6.00 10.95 -10.15
CA HIS A 288 -4.93 11.00 -11.14
C HIS A 288 -4.84 12.40 -11.77
N ALA A 289 -5.97 12.98 -12.18
CA ALA A 289 -6.01 14.34 -12.74
C ALA A 289 -5.45 15.42 -11.79
N ARG A 290 -5.58 15.23 -10.47
CA ARG A 290 -5.06 16.14 -9.44
C ARG A 290 -3.56 15.95 -9.19
N LEU A 291 -3.08 14.72 -9.23
CA LEU A 291 -1.76 14.33 -8.69
C LEU A 291 -0.73 13.94 -9.76
N ALA A 292 -1.16 13.76 -11.02
CA ALA A 292 -0.25 13.43 -12.11
C ALA A 292 0.92 14.43 -12.22
N PRO A 293 2.14 13.96 -12.51
CA PRO A 293 2.49 12.57 -12.84
C PRO A 293 2.82 11.68 -11.63
N ALA A 294 2.67 12.16 -10.40
CA ALA A 294 3.13 11.43 -9.20
C ALA A 294 2.18 10.32 -8.73
N HIS A 295 0.97 10.24 -9.30
CA HIS A 295 0.00 9.18 -9.05
C HIS A 295 -0.03 8.20 -10.23
N PRO A 296 -0.06 6.87 -9.99
CA PRO A 296 0.00 5.88 -11.06
C PRO A 296 -1.14 6.01 -12.07
N THR A 297 -0.86 5.60 -13.30
CA THR A 297 -1.90 5.41 -14.32
C THR A 297 -2.70 4.14 -14.05
N PRO A 298 -3.93 4.00 -14.57
CA PRO A 298 -4.70 2.75 -14.50
C PRO A 298 -3.91 1.51 -14.94
N GLN A 299 -3.14 1.64 -16.01
CA GLN A 299 -2.29 0.58 -16.54
C GLN A 299 -1.21 0.15 -15.54
N GLN A 300 -0.52 1.12 -14.92
CA GLN A 300 0.50 0.83 -13.92
C GLN A 300 -0.09 0.16 -12.67
N MET A 301 -1.30 0.51 -12.27
CA MET A 301 -1.96 -0.13 -11.12
C MET A 301 -2.22 -1.62 -11.36
N ILE A 302 -2.67 -2.00 -12.56
CA ILE A 302 -2.88 -3.41 -12.93
C ILE A 302 -1.55 -4.16 -13.06
N GLU A 303 -0.53 -3.51 -13.62
CA GLU A 303 0.82 -4.08 -13.68
C GLU A 303 1.37 -4.35 -12.27
N ASP A 304 1.21 -3.42 -11.33
CA ASP A 304 1.61 -3.60 -9.93
C ASP A 304 0.86 -4.78 -9.27
N GLN A 305 -0.44 -4.91 -9.52
CA GLN A 305 -1.22 -6.07 -9.05
C GLN A 305 -0.71 -7.40 -9.64
N LEU A 306 -0.34 -7.42 -10.93
CA LEU A 306 0.21 -8.61 -11.58
C LEU A 306 1.57 -8.97 -11.00
N LEU A 307 2.47 -8.00 -10.90
CA LEU A 307 3.81 -8.19 -10.36
C LEU A 307 3.76 -8.71 -8.92
N TRP A 308 2.87 -8.16 -8.09
CA TRP A 308 2.66 -8.65 -6.72
C TRP A 308 2.07 -10.07 -6.69
N ALA A 309 1.02 -10.34 -7.47
CA ALA A 309 0.41 -11.67 -7.54
C ALA A 309 1.40 -12.75 -7.96
N VAL A 310 2.26 -12.44 -8.94
CA VAL A 310 3.34 -13.33 -9.38
C VAL A 310 4.39 -13.53 -8.28
N HIS A 311 4.84 -12.43 -7.67
CA HIS A 311 5.82 -12.46 -6.59
C HIS A 311 5.37 -13.35 -5.43
N SER A 312 4.09 -13.22 -5.03
CA SER A 312 3.47 -13.95 -3.92
C SER A 312 2.83 -15.28 -4.33
N ASN A 313 3.07 -15.78 -5.55
CA ASN A 313 2.56 -17.05 -6.05
C ASN A 313 1.02 -17.21 -5.97
N MET A 314 0.27 -16.15 -6.28
CA MET A 314 -1.19 -16.12 -6.27
C MET A 314 -1.76 -16.49 -7.65
N VAL A 315 -1.77 -17.78 -7.98
CA VAL A 315 -2.12 -18.32 -9.31
C VAL A 315 -3.49 -17.84 -9.79
N GLU A 316 -4.50 -17.89 -8.94
CA GLU A 316 -5.88 -17.51 -9.26
C GLU A 316 -5.99 -16.01 -9.56
N ARG A 317 -5.22 -15.18 -8.86
CA ARG A 317 -5.14 -13.74 -9.13
C ARG A 317 -4.43 -13.47 -10.44
N VAL A 318 -3.34 -14.18 -10.74
CA VAL A 318 -2.67 -14.10 -12.05
C VAL A 318 -3.67 -14.44 -13.17
N HIS A 319 -4.40 -15.54 -13.05
CA HIS A 319 -5.47 -15.89 -14.00
C HIS A 319 -6.55 -14.82 -14.12
N LEU A 320 -6.99 -14.21 -13.02
CA LEU A 320 -7.94 -13.10 -13.06
C LEU A 320 -7.36 -11.93 -13.86
N LEU A 321 -6.16 -11.47 -13.52
CA LEU A 321 -5.53 -10.31 -14.15
C LEU A 321 -5.27 -10.52 -15.65
N LEU A 322 -4.80 -11.70 -16.06
CA LEU A 322 -4.53 -12.03 -17.46
C LEU A 322 -5.80 -12.12 -18.33
N ARG A 323 -6.98 -12.30 -17.73
CA ARG A 323 -8.27 -12.21 -18.44
C ARG A 323 -8.68 -10.77 -18.77
N HIS A 324 -8.02 -9.80 -18.16
CA HIS A 324 -8.25 -8.37 -18.39
C HIS A 324 -7.08 -7.74 -19.16
N VAL A 325 -7.24 -6.48 -19.58
CA VAL A 325 -6.23 -5.77 -20.38
C VAL A 325 -5.05 -5.40 -19.49
N VAL A 326 -4.06 -6.28 -19.42
CA VAL A 326 -2.77 -6.06 -18.74
C VAL A 326 -1.65 -6.15 -19.76
N HIS A 327 -0.68 -5.24 -19.67
CA HIS A 327 0.54 -5.31 -20.45
C HIS A 327 1.49 -6.22 -19.68
N VAL A 328 1.60 -7.47 -20.14
CA VAL A 328 2.24 -8.56 -19.39
C VAL A 328 3.73 -8.31 -19.11
N ASP A 329 4.40 -7.57 -19.99
CA ASP A 329 5.79 -7.15 -19.83
C ASP A 329 5.94 -5.77 -19.16
N GLY A 330 4.85 -5.25 -18.57
CA GLY A 330 4.85 -4.00 -17.83
C GLY A 330 5.66 -4.05 -16.54
N HIS A 331 6.09 -2.87 -16.08
CA HIS A 331 6.91 -2.71 -14.87
C HIS A 331 6.19 -1.91 -13.78
N GLY A 332 4.93 -1.53 -14.01
CA GLY A 332 4.09 -0.83 -13.04
C GLY A 332 4.70 0.49 -12.60
N THR A 333 4.78 0.68 -11.28
CA THR A 333 5.38 1.86 -10.64
C THR A 333 6.85 1.69 -10.25
N GLU A 334 7.51 0.62 -10.72
CA GLU A 334 8.90 0.27 -10.37
C GLU A 334 9.07 0.00 -8.86
N HIS A 335 8.31 -0.98 -8.35
CA HIS A 335 8.32 -1.35 -6.93
C HIS A 335 9.75 -1.56 -6.39
N PRO A 336 10.16 -0.92 -5.27
CA PRO A 336 11.54 -0.95 -4.79
C PRO A 336 12.13 -2.35 -4.58
N ALA A 337 11.30 -3.31 -4.14
CA ALA A 337 11.74 -4.69 -3.91
C ALA A 337 11.82 -5.55 -5.19
N LEU A 338 11.05 -5.19 -6.23
CA LEU A 338 10.98 -5.96 -7.48
C LEU A 338 11.87 -5.37 -8.56
N GLY A 339 12.16 -4.07 -8.49
CA GLY A 339 12.89 -3.32 -9.50
C GLY A 339 12.14 -3.32 -10.83
N ARG A 340 12.90 -3.42 -11.92
CA ARG A 340 12.37 -3.42 -13.30
C ARG A 340 12.22 -4.82 -13.90
N ARG A 341 12.06 -5.86 -13.05
CA ARG A 341 11.88 -7.23 -13.53
C ARG A 341 10.50 -7.39 -14.18
N SER A 342 10.41 -8.18 -15.23
CA SER A 342 9.11 -8.55 -15.81
C SER A 342 8.41 -9.59 -14.91
N ALA A 343 7.09 -9.71 -15.08
CA ALA A 343 6.33 -10.77 -14.42
C ALA A 343 6.92 -12.16 -14.70
N HIS A 344 7.28 -12.46 -15.96
CA HIS A 344 7.88 -13.75 -16.32
C HIS A 344 9.20 -13.98 -15.60
N GLU A 345 10.10 -12.98 -15.54
CA GLU A 345 11.37 -13.10 -14.81
C GLU A 345 11.14 -13.43 -13.33
N ILE A 346 10.19 -12.74 -12.67
CA ILE A 346 9.87 -13.00 -11.26
C ILE A 346 9.39 -14.44 -11.08
N ALA A 347 8.46 -14.90 -11.94
CA ALA A 347 7.91 -16.24 -11.88
C ALA A 347 8.99 -17.31 -11.99
N VAL A 348 9.85 -17.26 -13.01
CA VAL A 348 10.90 -18.27 -13.21
C VAL A 348 11.95 -18.24 -12.10
N ARG A 349 12.33 -17.05 -11.59
CA ARG A 349 13.30 -16.92 -10.49
C ARG A 349 12.77 -17.40 -9.17
N HIS A 350 11.46 -17.34 -8.98
CA HIS A 350 10.77 -17.90 -7.83
C HIS A 350 10.46 -19.38 -8.02
N GLY A 351 10.67 -19.96 -9.21
CA GLY A 351 10.31 -21.35 -9.49
C GLY A 351 8.79 -21.57 -9.62
N ASN A 352 8.01 -20.53 -9.90
CA ASN A 352 6.55 -20.59 -10.09
C ASN A 352 6.28 -21.04 -11.54
N THR A 353 6.48 -22.32 -11.86
CA THR A 353 6.42 -22.82 -13.25
C THR A 353 5.04 -22.63 -13.88
N GLU A 354 3.97 -22.93 -13.14
CA GLU A 354 2.59 -22.71 -13.60
C GLU A 354 2.36 -21.23 -13.97
N ILE A 355 2.74 -20.30 -13.09
CA ILE A 355 2.61 -18.86 -13.38
C ILE A 355 3.48 -18.45 -14.57
N ALA A 356 4.69 -18.99 -14.70
CA ALA A 356 5.56 -18.70 -15.84
C ALA A 356 4.92 -19.16 -17.16
N GLU A 357 4.32 -20.34 -17.19
CA GLU A 357 3.57 -20.87 -18.34
C GLU A 357 2.36 -19.99 -18.68
N LEU A 358 1.56 -19.61 -17.68
CA LEU A 358 0.41 -18.70 -17.88
C LEU A 358 0.84 -17.36 -18.48
N LEU A 359 1.97 -16.82 -18.04
CA LEU A 359 2.51 -15.57 -18.57
C LEU A 359 2.96 -15.73 -20.03
N LEU A 360 3.61 -16.85 -20.38
CA LEU A 360 3.99 -17.15 -21.77
C LEU A 360 2.77 -17.33 -22.68
N GLU A 361 1.73 -18.02 -22.21
CA GLU A 361 0.46 -18.16 -22.92
C GLU A 361 -0.21 -16.81 -23.17
N ALA A 362 -0.06 -15.87 -22.23
CA ALA A 362 -0.51 -14.49 -22.36
C ALA A 362 0.43 -13.59 -23.19
N GLY A 363 1.51 -14.14 -23.75
CA GLY A 363 2.43 -13.43 -24.64
C GLY A 363 3.58 -12.69 -23.95
N ALA A 364 3.92 -13.04 -22.70
CA ALA A 364 5.10 -12.51 -22.03
C ALA A 364 6.38 -12.82 -22.82
N THR A 365 7.34 -11.90 -22.78
CA THR A 365 8.67 -12.17 -23.33
C THR A 365 9.42 -13.15 -22.41
N PRO A 366 9.85 -14.33 -22.92
CA PRO A 366 10.60 -15.28 -22.10
C PRO A 366 11.94 -14.70 -21.68
N VAL A 367 12.24 -14.80 -20.39
CA VAL A 367 13.53 -14.38 -19.82
C VAL A 367 14.36 -15.62 -19.50
N PRO A 368 15.49 -15.85 -20.21
CA PRO A 368 16.38 -16.96 -19.92
C PRO A 368 17.12 -16.72 -18.61
N LEU A 369 17.30 -17.78 -17.83
CA LEU A 369 18.09 -17.76 -16.60
C LEU A 369 19.53 -18.18 -16.88
N ASP A 370 20.48 -17.53 -16.24
CA ASP A 370 21.85 -18.05 -16.18
C ASP A 370 21.92 -19.34 -15.31
N LEU A 371 23.07 -20.01 -15.26
CA LEU A 371 23.22 -21.27 -14.53
C LEU A 371 22.96 -21.11 -13.02
N VAL A 372 23.44 -20.02 -12.40
CA VAL A 372 23.25 -19.76 -10.96
C VAL A 372 21.78 -19.51 -10.67
N GLN A 373 21.09 -18.74 -11.51
CA GLN A 373 19.67 -18.48 -11.39
C GLN A 373 18.83 -19.72 -11.64
N SER A 374 19.21 -20.56 -12.62
CA SER A 374 18.55 -21.85 -12.89
C SER A 374 18.68 -22.80 -11.71
N PHE A 375 19.87 -22.87 -11.09
CA PHE A 375 20.12 -23.62 -9.86
C PHE A 375 19.26 -23.11 -8.71
N LEU A 376 19.25 -21.78 -8.45
CA LEU A 376 18.40 -21.19 -7.42
C LEU A 376 16.91 -21.46 -7.67
N ALA A 377 16.45 -21.39 -8.93
CA ALA A 377 15.07 -21.71 -9.29
C ALA A 377 14.74 -23.19 -9.05
N ALA A 378 15.65 -24.12 -9.33
CA ALA A 378 15.49 -25.54 -9.02
C ALA A 378 15.40 -25.78 -7.51
N CYS A 379 16.25 -25.11 -6.72
CA CYS A 379 16.15 -25.13 -5.26
C CYS A 379 14.80 -24.61 -4.77
N MET A 380 14.30 -23.50 -5.34
CA MET A 380 12.98 -22.94 -5.01
C MET A 380 11.82 -23.91 -5.31
N ARG A 381 11.97 -24.82 -6.28
CA ARG A 381 10.99 -25.87 -6.60
C ARG A 381 11.16 -27.15 -5.77
N ALA A 382 12.20 -27.23 -4.94
CA ALA A 382 12.66 -28.48 -4.32
C ALA A 382 12.95 -29.60 -5.35
N ASP A 383 13.37 -29.22 -6.56
CA ASP A 383 13.60 -30.12 -7.68
C ASP A 383 15.02 -30.71 -7.60
N ARG A 384 15.15 -31.75 -6.77
CA ARG A 384 16.44 -32.39 -6.49
C ARG A 384 17.11 -32.95 -7.76
N ALA A 385 16.33 -33.49 -8.70
CA ALA A 385 16.86 -34.04 -9.94
C ALA A 385 17.53 -32.95 -10.79
N ALA A 386 16.86 -31.80 -10.98
CA ALA A 386 17.44 -30.67 -11.70
C ALA A 386 18.66 -30.07 -10.96
N VAL A 387 18.63 -30.02 -9.63
CA VAL A 387 19.79 -29.60 -8.82
C VAL A 387 20.99 -30.53 -9.05
N ASP A 388 20.80 -31.84 -8.97
CA ASP A 388 21.88 -32.82 -9.14
C ASP A 388 22.44 -32.80 -10.57
N GLU A 389 21.59 -32.62 -11.59
CA GLU A 389 22.02 -32.44 -12.99
C GLU A 389 22.87 -31.18 -13.18
N LEU A 390 22.42 -30.05 -12.62
CA LEU A 390 23.17 -28.78 -12.68
C LEU A 390 24.52 -28.89 -11.95
N LEU A 391 24.57 -29.54 -10.80
CA LEU A 391 25.81 -29.76 -10.05
C LEU A 391 26.76 -30.74 -10.73
N ALA A 392 26.23 -31.72 -11.49
CA ALA A 392 27.07 -32.58 -12.32
C ALA A 392 27.74 -31.79 -13.45
N ALA A 393 27.07 -30.76 -13.99
CA ALA A 393 27.62 -29.87 -15.01
C ALA A 393 28.61 -28.84 -14.44
N ASP A 394 28.31 -28.24 -13.28
CA ASP A 394 29.19 -27.33 -12.56
C ASP A 394 29.07 -27.53 -11.03
N PRO A 395 30.02 -28.25 -10.40
CA PRO A 395 30.02 -28.48 -8.96
C PRO A 395 30.18 -27.22 -8.10
N THR A 396 30.55 -26.07 -8.69
CA THR A 396 30.75 -24.82 -7.95
C THR A 396 29.47 -24.00 -7.78
N LEU A 397 28.36 -24.39 -8.43
CA LEU A 397 27.11 -23.65 -8.43
C LEU A 397 26.55 -23.40 -7.03
N THR A 398 26.67 -24.36 -6.10
CA THR A 398 26.23 -24.16 -4.72
C THR A 398 26.92 -22.96 -4.07
N MET A 399 28.25 -22.90 -4.15
CA MET A 399 29.04 -21.80 -3.57
C MET A 399 28.70 -20.47 -4.26
N GLN A 400 28.57 -20.46 -5.59
CA GLN A 400 28.19 -19.27 -6.35
C GLN A 400 26.79 -18.77 -5.96
N ALA A 401 25.83 -19.69 -5.82
CA ALA A 401 24.45 -19.38 -5.47
C ALA A 401 24.32 -18.83 -4.04
N VAL A 402 25.01 -19.44 -3.08
CA VAL A 402 25.06 -18.94 -1.69
C VAL A 402 25.72 -17.56 -1.63
N ALA A 403 26.80 -17.34 -2.38
CA ALA A 403 27.46 -16.03 -2.42
C ALA A 403 26.60 -14.95 -3.11
N ALA A 404 25.85 -15.32 -4.15
CA ALA A 404 25.05 -14.40 -4.94
C ALA A 404 23.70 -14.04 -4.29
N ALA A 405 23.09 -14.98 -3.56
CA ALA A 405 21.77 -14.81 -2.97
C ALA A 405 21.62 -15.58 -1.64
N PRO A 406 22.42 -15.25 -0.60
CA PRO A 406 22.34 -15.93 0.70
C PRO A 406 20.94 -15.82 1.33
N GLU A 407 20.22 -14.74 1.08
CA GLU A 407 18.87 -14.50 1.58
C GLU A 407 17.78 -15.36 0.90
N ARG A 408 18.11 -16.19 -0.10
CA ARG A 408 17.10 -16.93 -0.87
C ARG A 408 16.23 -17.83 0.01
N VAL A 409 16.79 -18.35 1.11
CA VAL A 409 16.05 -19.14 2.11
C VAL A 409 14.91 -18.34 2.77
N ILE A 410 15.09 -17.02 2.96
CA ILE A 410 14.04 -16.13 3.49
C ILE A 410 12.87 -16.09 2.50
N GLN A 411 13.15 -15.93 1.21
CA GLN A 411 12.12 -15.92 0.17
C GLN A 411 11.39 -17.27 0.04
N ALA A 412 12.10 -18.40 0.18
CA ALA A 412 11.45 -19.71 0.22
C ALA A 412 10.50 -19.84 1.41
N ALA A 413 10.89 -19.32 2.59
CA ALA A 413 10.04 -19.28 3.78
C ALA A 413 8.83 -18.34 3.62
N GLU A 414 9.02 -17.15 3.05
CA GLU A 414 7.93 -16.20 2.74
C GLU A 414 6.85 -16.81 1.83
N LEU A 415 7.25 -17.71 0.92
CA LEU A 415 6.36 -18.42 0.01
C LEU A 415 5.82 -19.75 0.58
N GLY A 416 6.09 -20.07 1.86
CA GLY A 416 5.61 -21.28 2.51
C GLY A 416 6.23 -22.59 1.98
N ARG A 417 7.42 -22.53 1.36
CA ARG A 417 8.02 -23.68 0.66
C ARG A 417 8.92 -24.52 1.55
N LEU A 418 8.32 -25.32 2.41
CA LEU A 418 9.01 -26.21 3.35
C LEU A 418 10.09 -27.07 2.67
N ALA A 419 9.75 -27.72 1.55
CA ALA A 419 10.68 -28.60 0.83
C ALA A 419 11.87 -27.82 0.22
N ALA A 420 11.64 -26.59 -0.25
CA ALA A 420 12.70 -25.75 -0.79
C ALA A 420 13.65 -25.28 0.31
N VAL A 421 13.12 -24.86 1.46
CA VAL A 421 13.92 -24.47 2.64
C VAL A 421 14.80 -25.63 3.10
N ARG A 422 14.24 -26.85 3.18
CA ARG A 422 15.00 -28.05 3.55
C ARG A 422 16.13 -28.33 2.56
N LEU A 423 15.83 -28.35 1.26
CA LEU A 423 16.84 -28.59 0.23
C LEU A 423 17.94 -27.53 0.26
N MET A 424 17.60 -26.25 0.44
CA MET A 424 18.59 -25.17 0.53
C MET A 424 19.50 -25.34 1.75
N ALA A 425 18.96 -25.72 2.91
CA ALA A 425 19.77 -25.99 4.10
C ALA A 425 20.72 -27.19 3.89
N GLU A 426 20.26 -28.26 3.24
CA GLU A 426 21.11 -29.41 2.84
C GLU A 426 22.26 -28.99 1.90
N LEU A 427 22.00 -28.01 1.04
CA LEU A 427 22.98 -27.41 0.12
C LEU A 427 23.87 -26.35 0.80
N GLY A 428 23.72 -26.11 2.11
CA GLY A 428 24.59 -25.22 2.88
C GLY A 428 24.18 -23.74 2.86
N PHE A 429 22.93 -23.42 2.50
CA PHE A 429 22.40 -22.08 2.75
C PHE A 429 22.17 -21.90 4.25
N ASP A 430 22.65 -20.78 4.79
CA ASP A 430 22.47 -20.45 6.20
C ASP A 430 21.04 -19.95 6.46
N VAL A 431 20.29 -20.67 7.29
CA VAL A 431 18.92 -20.33 7.70
C VAL A 431 18.86 -19.10 8.63
N ASN A 432 20.00 -18.66 9.16
CA ASN A 432 20.14 -17.52 10.07
C ASN A 432 20.50 -16.20 9.37
N VAL A 433 20.55 -16.17 8.03
CA VAL A 433 20.76 -14.91 7.30
C VAL A 433 19.69 -13.89 7.70
N ILE A 434 20.14 -12.68 8.04
CA ILE A 434 19.28 -11.54 8.34
C ILE A 434 19.57 -10.46 7.29
N ARG A 435 18.54 -10.06 6.56
CA ARG A 435 18.60 -8.87 5.70
C ARG A 435 17.94 -7.69 6.41
N ARG A 436 16.61 -7.62 6.35
CA ARG A 436 15.79 -6.86 7.29
C ARG A 436 15.36 -7.76 8.43
N THR A 437 14.80 -8.91 8.05
CA THR A 437 14.33 -9.98 8.93
C THR A 437 15.00 -11.32 8.53
N SER A 438 14.91 -12.35 9.36
CA SER A 438 15.28 -13.73 9.00
C SER A 438 14.09 -14.54 8.46
N ALA A 439 14.33 -15.77 7.99
CA ALA A 439 13.26 -16.69 7.61
C ALA A 439 12.30 -16.98 8.78
N LEU A 440 12.82 -17.08 10.01
CA LEU A 440 12.02 -17.36 11.21
C LEU A 440 11.12 -16.18 11.60
N HIS A 441 11.59 -14.94 11.40
CA HIS A 441 10.74 -13.75 11.55
C HIS A 441 9.56 -13.75 10.55
N ARG A 442 9.78 -14.22 9.32
CA ARG A 442 8.72 -14.31 8.29
C ARG A 442 7.67 -15.36 8.64
N ALA A 443 8.12 -16.55 9.07
CA ALA A 443 7.22 -17.59 9.59
C ALA A 443 6.40 -17.08 10.79
N ALA A 444 7.06 -16.37 11.72
CA ALA A 444 6.43 -15.75 12.88
C ALA A 444 5.40 -14.66 12.52
N TYR A 445 5.72 -13.79 11.57
CA TYR A 445 4.78 -12.79 11.05
C TYR A 445 3.54 -13.43 10.43
N ALA A 446 3.74 -14.46 9.60
CA ALA A 446 2.68 -15.14 8.85
C ALA A 446 1.84 -16.09 9.71
N GLY A 447 2.33 -16.49 10.89
CA GLY A 447 1.69 -17.53 11.70
C GLY A 447 1.90 -18.94 11.16
N ASP A 448 2.93 -19.15 10.32
CA ASP A 448 3.25 -20.46 9.74
C ASP A 448 4.03 -21.31 10.74
N LEU A 449 3.29 -22.03 11.59
CA LEU A 449 3.85 -22.88 12.63
C LEU A 449 4.71 -24.01 12.08
N GLU A 450 4.35 -24.58 10.93
CA GLU A 450 5.10 -25.67 10.32
C GLU A 450 6.44 -25.18 9.74
N MET A 451 6.46 -24.00 9.13
CA MET A 451 7.70 -23.36 8.72
C MET A 451 8.57 -22.98 9.92
N ALA A 452 7.98 -22.46 11.00
CA ALA A 452 8.72 -22.13 12.22
C ALA A 452 9.38 -23.38 12.84
N LYS A 453 8.65 -24.50 12.95
CA LYS A 453 9.19 -25.80 13.39
C LYS A 453 10.36 -26.24 12.51
N LEU A 454 10.16 -26.25 11.20
CA LEU A 454 11.21 -26.64 10.24
C LEU A 454 12.48 -25.80 10.41
N LEU A 455 12.35 -24.48 10.50
CA LEU A 455 13.50 -23.60 10.62
C LEU A 455 14.28 -23.86 11.92
N LEU A 456 13.60 -24.09 13.05
CA LEU A 456 14.27 -24.46 14.31
C LEU A 456 14.93 -25.83 14.23
N GLU A 457 14.31 -26.82 13.57
CA GLU A 457 14.92 -28.13 13.29
C GLU A 457 16.22 -27.99 12.47
N LEU A 458 16.27 -27.01 11.56
CA LEU A 458 17.43 -26.68 10.73
C LEU A 458 18.46 -25.77 11.45
N GLY A 459 18.24 -25.44 12.72
CA GLY A 459 19.19 -24.65 13.52
C GLY A 459 19.02 -23.13 13.42
N ALA A 460 17.82 -22.65 13.07
CA ALA A 460 17.51 -21.23 13.16
C ALA A 460 17.56 -20.72 14.62
N ASP A 461 18.10 -19.53 14.82
CA ASP A 461 18.22 -18.86 16.12
C ASP A 461 16.91 -18.13 16.48
N PRO A 462 16.16 -18.59 17.51
CA PRO A 462 14.94 -17.92 17.95
C PRO A 462 15.20 -16.59 18.67
N GLY A 463 16.45 -16.32 19.08
CA GLY A 463 16.87 -15.08 19.73
C GLY A 463 17.40 -14.01 18.76
N GLY A 464 17.54 -14.34 17.47
CA GLY A 464 18.06 -13.42 16.45
C GLY A 464 17.18 -12.17 16.34
N ARG A 465 17.80 -10.98 16.28
CA ARG A 465 17.07 -9.70 16.23
C ARG A 465 17.13 -9.11 14.83
N ASP A 466 15.99 -8.63 14.35
CA ASP A 466 15.87 -7.98 13.04
C ASP A 466 16.54 -6.58 13.04
N THR A 467 16.86 -6.06 11.85
CA THR A 467 17.60 -4.78 11.73
C THR A 467 16.72 -3.54 11.71
N GLU A 468 15.40 -3.70 11.66
CA GLU A 468 14.44 -2.61 11.50
C GLU A 468 13.79 -2.20 12.82
N PHE A 469 13.34 -3.19 13.60
CA PHE A 469 12.63 -2.98 14.86
C PHE A 469 13.42 -3.46 16.07
N ASP A 470 14.58 -4.08 15.86
CA ASP A 470 15.32 -4.76 16.92
C ASP A 470 14.41 -5.75 17.67
N ALA A 471 13.55 -6.48 16.95
CA ALA A 471 12.62 -7.45 17.53
C ALA A 471 13.07 -8.88 17.22
N THR A 472 12.65 -9.83 18.06
CA THR A 472 12.86 -11.26 17.84
C THR A 472 11.69 -11.85 17.05
N PRO A 473 11.82 -13.08 16.50
CA PRO A 473 10.69 -13.78 15.88
C PRO A 473 9.48 -13.88 16.83
N LEU A 474 9.70 -14.14 18.13
CA LEU A 474 8.63 -14.12 19.12
C LEU A 474 7.92 -12.76 19.20
N GLY A 475 8.69 -11.66 19.21
CA GLY A 475 8.13 -10.31 19.21
C GLY A 475 7.25 -10.03 17.99
N TRP A 476 7.68 -10.50 16.81
CA TRP A 476 6.88 -10.43 15.57
C TRP A 476 5.60 -11.26 15.66
N ALA A 477 5.66 -12.50 16.15
CA ALA A 477 4.47 -13.34 16.34
C ALA A 477 3.47 -12.70 17.32
N GLN A 478 3.96 -12.11 18.42
CA GLN A 478 3.12 -11.43 19.40
C GLN A 478 2.48 -10.17 18.83
N HIS A 479 3.25 -9.34 18.12
CA HIS A 479 2.74 -8.13 17.47
C HIS A 479 1.61 -8.46 16.47
N ASN A 480 1.80 -9.51 15.68
CA ASN A 480 0.80 -9.97 14.72
C ASN A 480 -0.29 -10.88 15.29
N GLN A 481 -0.29 -11.12 16.61
CA GLN A 481 -1.28 -11.97 17.28
C GLN A 481 -1.30 -13.42 16.75
N GLN A 482 -0.15 -13.95 16.36
CA GLN A 482 0.04 -15.33 15.91
C GLN A 482 0.25 -16.25 17.11
N HIS A 483 -0.84 -16.49 17.86
CA HIS A 483 -0.82 -17.13 19.18
C HIS A 483 -0.09 -18.49 19.18
N GLU A 484 -0.40 -19.38 18.25
CA GLU A 484 0.21 -20.72 18.20
C GLU A 484 1.73 -20.66 17.97
N VAL A 485 2.19 -19.78 17.08
CA VAL A 485 3.62 -19.61 16.82
C VAL A 485 4.31 -18.90 18.00
N ALA A 486 3.66 -17.91 18.61
CA ALA A 486 4.19 -17.22 19.79
C ALA A 486 4.38 -18.18 20.97
N GLU A 487 3.39 -19.04 21.26
CA GLU A 487 3.48 -20.07 22.29
C GLU A 487 4.64 -21.03 21.99
N TYR A 488 4.72 -21.53 20.76
CA TYR A 488 5.78 -22.44 20.35
C TYR A 488 7.19 -21.84 20.47
N LEU A 489 7.36 -20.57 20.08
CA LEU A 489 8.64 -19.86 20.17
C LEU A 489 9.03 -19.49 21.60
N ALA A 490 8.06 -19.17 22.47
CA ALA A 490 8.31 -18.83 23.86
C ALA A 490 8.96 -19.98 24.64
N GLU A 491 8.60 -21.23 24.34
CA GLU A 491 9.21 -22.43 24.94
C GLU A 491 10.66 -22.68 24.49
N ARG A 492 11.12 -21.99 23.44
CA ARG A 492 12.39 -22.27 22.73
C ARG A 492 13.33 -21.06 22.71
N THR A 493 12.89 -19.93 23.25
CA THR A 493 13.73 -18.74 23.45
C THR A 493 14.36 -18.84 24.85
N PRO A 494 15.69 -18.69 24.99
CA PRO A 494 16.40 -18.84 26.25
C PRO A 494 16.09 -17.76 27.31
#